data_AF-A0A3P0MG83-F1
#
_entry.id   AF-A0A3P0MG83-F1
#
_cell.length_a   1.000
_cell.length_b   1.000
_cell.length_c   1.000
_cell.angle_alpha   90.00
_cell.angle_beta   90.00
_cell.angle_gamma   90.00
#
_symmetry.space_group_name_H-M   'P 1'
#
loop_
_entity.id
_entity.type
_entity.pdbx_description
1 polymer ?
#
loop_
_entity_poly.entity_id
_entity_poly.type
_entity_poly.pdbx_seq_one_letter_code
_entity_poly.pdbx_strand_id
1 'polypeptide(L)'
;MLSDFVARLRERFSKPPTRQDFAERLIAALRATGDTREWLHEDDKGRLVQADVPSNIINLHNLFRDYAAATPAEREATLKRQANAMMQHEIPANFADVRARLRPVIRSATERGAVALQLAGQPGASEVAFRPLCENLEIGIAYDGEFSVARLTSARLAEWGVSFDDACDIAIDNLRGASSAPWAALRDGVFLSQFGDYYDAARLLLTDLLHRQPISGAPVVMTPNRAVLLLTGERNAAGLATMVELAEQARAQPRPLPPLMLRWDGAAWRNFIPAGLEAKLHALRVDELAGDYQDQRTLLDGLHKRDGTDIFVATYTVYRRQNGELFSVGVWSDGVPTLLPETDIVVLYREATRQSAHVPMAVLRDACGDLMTATAHRPVRYEVTAFPDEARFAALIERFPAV
;
A
#
# COMPACT_ATOMS: atom_id res chain seq x y z
N MET A 1 -32.12 21.10 36.51
CA MET A 1 -32.23 22.28 35.60
C MET A 1 -31.03 23.22 35.69
N LEU A 2 -30.57 23.66 36.88
CA LEU A 2 -29.33 24.44 36.98
C LEU A 2 -28.06 23.67 36.59
N SER A 3 -27.99 22.36 36.83
CA SER A 3 -26.85 21.51 36.46
C SER A 3 -26.65 21.35 34.95
N ASP A 4 -27.73 21.16 34.19
CA ASP A 4 -27.68 21.03 32.72
C ASP A 4 -27.32 22.34 32.02
N PHE A 5 -27.76 23.48 32.57
CA PHE A 5 -27.42 24.80 32.03
C PHE A 5 -25.93 25.12 32.25
N VAL A 6 -25.39 24.80 33.43
CA VAL A 6 -23.97 24.95 33.75
C VAL A 6 -23.10 23.98 32.94
N ALA A 7 -23.56 22.74 32.70
CA ALA A 7 -22.87 21.76 31.85
C ALA A 7 -22.76 22.25 30.38
N ARG A 8 -23.86 22.75 29.81
CA ARG A 8 -23.90 23.31 28.45
C ARG A 8 -23.07 24.58 28.27
N LEU A 9 -23.00 25.43 29.30
CA LEU A 9 -22.11 26.60 29.33
C LEU A 9 -20.64 26.19 29.36
N ARG A 10 -20.28 25.19 30.16
CA ARG A 10 -18.89 24.66 30.26
C ARG A 10 -18.45 23.99 28.95
N GLU A 11 -19.37 23.32 28.27
CA GLU A 11 -19.18 22.74 26.92
C GLU A 11 -18.81 23.80 25.89
N ARG A 12 -19.52 24.94 25.89
CA ARG A 12 -19.34 26.04 24.93
C ARG A 12 -18.03 26.82 25.11
N PHE A 13 -17.38 26.71 26.28
CA PHE A 13 -16.09 27.35 26.59
C PHE A 13 -14.93 26.36 26.78
N SER A 14 -15.15 25.06 26.56
CA SER A 14 -14.08 24.07 26.61
C SER A 14 -13.19 24.17 25.37
N LYS A 15 -11.87 24.27 25.57
CA LYS A 15 -10.92 24.26 24.45
C LYS A 15 -11.09 22.96 23.66
N PRO A 16 -11.07 23.01 22.31
CA PRO A 16 -11.10 21.79 21.51
C PRO A 16 -9.92 20.90 21.90
N PRO A 17 -10.12 19.57 22.01
CA PRO A 17 -9.03 18.66 22.34
C PRO A 17 -7.95 18.74 21.26
N THR A 18 -6.69 18.77 21.67
CA THR A 18 -5.55 18.72 20.74
C THR A 18 -5.12 17.28 20.51
N ARG A 19 -4.38 17.03 19.42
CA ARG A 19 -3.81 15.70 19.14
C ARG A 19 -2.80 15.29 20.21
N GLN A 20 -2.00 16.24 20.69
CA GLN A 20 -1.06 16.02 21.77
C GLN A 20 -1.77 15.61 23.08
N ASP A 21 -2.79 16.35 23.51
CA ASP A 21 -3.56 16.01 24.72
C ASP A 21 -4.21 14.63 24.59
N PHE A 22 -4.71 14.30 23.39
CA PHE A 22 -5.30 12.99 23.12
C PHE A 22 -4.26 11.86 23.19
N ALA A 23 -3.09 12.05 22.59
CA ALA A 23 -1.99 11.09 22.62
C ALA A 23 -1.57 10.76 24.06
N GLU A 24 -1.33 11.80 24.88
CA GLU A 24 -0.94 11.65 26.28
C GLU A 24 -2.02 10.92 27.09
N ARG A 25 -3.29 11.27 26.88
CA ARG A 25 -4.43 10.60 27.53
C ARG A 25 -4.60 9.16 27.08
N LEU A 26 -4.35 8.86 25.81
CA LEU A 26 -4.41 7.49 25.30
C LEU A 26 -3.30 6.63 25.90
N ILE A 27 -2.07 7.14 26.00
CA ILE A 27 -0.96 6.46 26.69
C ILE A 27 -1.31 6.19 28.16
N ALA A 28 -1.87 7.18 28.85
CA ALA A 28 -2.30 7.00 30.24
C ALA A 28 -3.42 5.96 30.38
N ALA A 29 -4.39 5.96 29.46
CA ALA A 29 -5.46 4.97 29.45
C ALA A 29 -4.94 3.56 29.16
N LEU A 30 -4.00 3.39 28.21
CA LEU A 30 -3.32 2.13 27.92
C LEU A 30 -2.63 1.57 29.17
N ARG A 31 -1.83 2.41 29.87
CA ARG A 31 -1.20 2.02 31.14
C ARG A 31 -2.21 1.61 32.20
N ALA A 32 -3.32 2.36 32.34
CA ALA A 32 -4.38 2.05 33.29
C ALA A 32 -5.10 0.71 32.98
N THR A 33 -5.07 0.28 31.72
CA THR A 33 -5.60 -1.02 31.27
C THR A 33 -4.58 -2.16 31.38
N GLY A 34 -3.39 -1.91 31.93
CA GLY A 34 -2.34 -2.91 32.15
C GLY A 34 -1.23 -2.93 31.10
N ASP A 35 -1.18 -1.95 30.19
CA ASP A 35 -0.11 -1.87 29.19
C ASP A 35 1.24 -1.58 29.86
N THR A 36 2.19 -2.50 29.73
CA THR A 36 3.56 -2.34 30.22
C THR A 36 4.50 -1.75 29.17
N ARG A 37 4.04 -1.60 27.92
CA ARG A 37 4.85 -1.09 26.81
C ARG A 37 5.06 0.42 26.94
N GLU A 38 6.24 0.87 26.54
CA GLU A 38 6.56 2.29 26.50
C GLU A 38 6.14 2.87 25.13
N TRP A 39 5.24 3.83 25.15
CA TRP A 39 4.72 4.49 23.94
C TRP A 39 5.26 5.91 23.84
N LEU A 40 5.86 6.24 22.70
CA LEU A 40 6.37 7.56 22.35
C LEU A 40 5.41 8.23 21.36
N HIS A 41 5.11 9.52 21.57
CA HIS A 41 4.26 10.29 20.66
C HIS A 41 5.10 10.99 19.58
N GLU A 42 4.81 10.72 18.31
CA GLU A 42 5.37 11.43 17.16
C GLU A 42 4.29 12.35 16.57
N ASP A 43 4.24 13.60 17.05
CA ASP A 43 3.19 14.58 16.73
C ASP A 43 3.18 14.98 15.24
N ASP A 44 4.36 15.10 14.63
CA ASP A 44 4.57 15.39 13.21
C ASP A 44 3.93 14.33 12.30
N LYS A 45 3.87 13.08 12.77
CA LYS A 45 3.32 11.93 12.04
C LYS A 45 1.95 11.47 12.58
N GLY A 46 1.45 12.08 13.65
CA GLY A 46 0.15 11.77 14.25
C GLY A 46 0.03 10.30 14.67
N ARG A 47 1.06 9.74 15.32
CA ARG A 47 1.11 8.34 15.75
C ARG A 47 1.79 8.14 17.11
N LEU A 48 1.47 7.04 17.78
CA LEU A 48 2.32 6.50 18.85
C LEU A 48 3.20 5.39 18.29
N VAL A 49 4.41 5.29 18.80
CA VAL A 49 5.40 4.27 18.43
C VAL A 49 5.86 3.57 19.70
N GLN A 50 5.90 2.25 19.71
CA GLN A 50 6.43 1.50 20.85
C GLN A 50 7.96 1.67 20.89
N ALA A 51 8.50 2.07 22.04
CA ALA A 51 9.91 2.46 22.17
C ALA A 51 10.90 1.34 21.81
N ASP A 52 10.58 0.11 22.18
CA ASP A 52 11.37 -1.11 21.95
C ASP A 52 11.01 -1.85 20.65
N VAL A 53 9.82 -1.59 20.10
CA VAL A 53 9.35 -2.20 18.84
C VAL A 53 8.79 -1.12 17.92
N PRO A 54 9.64 -0.35 17.22
CA PRO A 54 9.19 0.82 16.46
C PRO A 54 8.23 0.50 15.29
N SER A 55 8.16 -0.75 14.86
CA SER A 55 7.17 -1.25 13.89
C SER A 55 5.76 -1.35 14.47
N ASN A 56 5.62 -1.41 15.81
CA ASN A 56 4.34 -1.38 16.48
C ASN A 56 3.89 0.06 16.66
N ILE A 57 2.95 0.48 15.82
CA ILE A 57 2.45 1.85 15.75
C ILE A 57 0.96 1.93 16.00
N ILE A 58 0.55 3.01 16.67
CA ILE A 58 -0.85 3.38 16.83
C ILE A 58 -1.08 4.64 16.01
N ASN A 59 -1.85 4.51 14.94
CA ASN A 59 -2.25 5.68 14.15
C ASN A 59 -3.33 6.47 14.91
N LEU A 60 -3.00 7.71 15.30
CA LEU A 60 -3.91 8.53 16.10
C LEU A 60 -4.99 9.21 15.27
N HIS A 61 -4.84 9.30 13.94
CA HIS A 61 -5.76 10.09 13.10
C HIS A 61 -7.24 9.72 13.28
N ASN A 62 -7.57 8.42 13.13
CA ASN A 62 -8.96 7.97 13.27
C ASN A 62 -9.42 8.00 14.73
N LEU A 63 -8.55 7.59 15.66
CA LEU A 63 -8.86 7.56 17.09
C LEU A 63 -9.16 8.96 17.62
N PHE A 64 -8.35 9.94 17.22
CA PHE A 64 -8.50 11.34 17.55
C PHE A 64 -9.75 11.94 16.91
N ARG A 65 -10.04 11.64 15.64
CA ARG A 65 -11.26 12.11 14.98
C ARG A 65 -12.51 11.67 15.75
N ASP A 66 -12.59 10.38 16.09
CA ASP A 66 -13.74 9.83 16.80
C ASP A 66 -13.84 10.37 18.22
N TYR A 67 -12.71 10.57 18.90
CA TYR A 67 -12.64 11.20 20.22
C TYR A 67 -13.01 12.70 20.19
N ALA A 68 -12.57 13.44 19.17
CA ALA A 68 -12.89 14.86 19.01
C ALA A 68 -14.38 15.07 18.68
N ALA A 69 -14.96 14.15 17.90
CA ALA A 69 -16.38 14.15 17.53
C ALA A 69 -17.31 13.77 18.71
N ALA A 70 -16.81 13.06 19.72
CA ALA A 70 -17.59 12.71 20.91
C ALA A 70 -17.88 13.94 21.79
N THR A 71 -19.04 13.94 22.45
CA THR A 71 -19.37 14.98 23.44
C THR A 71 -18.42 14.90 24.64
N PRO A 72 -18.20 15.99 25.39
CA PRO A 72 -17.32 15.96 26.56
C PRO A 72 -17.66 14.87 27.59
N ALA A 73 -18.94 14.52 27.74
CA ALA A 73 -19.39 13.42 28.59
C ALA A 73 -19.02 12.03 28.06
N GLU A 74 -18.95 11.85 26.74
CA GLU A 74 -18.67 10.56 26.07
C GLU A 74 -17.19 10.31 25.80
N ARG A 75 -16.37 11.37 25.83
CA ARG A 75 -14.93 11.31 25.53
C ARG A 75 -14.16 10.32 26.40
N GLU A 76 -14.45 10.28 27.69
CA GLU A 76 -13.78 9.36 28.62
C GLU A 76 -14.14 7.90 28.34
N ALA A 77 -15.42 7.63 28.04
CA ALA A 77 -15.87 6.30 27.65
C ALA A 77 -15.29 5.87 26.29
N THR A 78 -15.20 6.80 25.33
CA THR A 78 -14.57 6.58 24.03
C THR A 78 -13.08 6.26 24.17
N LEU A 79 -12.36 7.03 24.98
CA LEU A 79 -10.94 6.80 25.26
C LEU A 79 -10.70 5.44 25.92
N LYS A 80 -11.47 5.10 26.96
CA LYS A 80 -11.37 3.79 27.63
C LYS A 80 -11.71 2.64 26.69
N ARG A 81 -12.71 2.79 25.83
CA ARG A 81 -13.05 1.78 24.82
C ARG A 81 -11.89 1.59 23.83
N GLN A 82 -11.30 2.69 23.35
CA GLN A 82 -10.15 2.65 22.44
C GLN A 82 -8.93 1.98 23.11
N ALA A 83 -8.57 2.38 24.34
CA ALA A 83 -7.45 1.79 25.08
C ALA A 83 -7.66 0.31 25.42
N ASN A 84 -8.86 -0.07 25.91
CA ASN A 84 -9.18 -1.47 26.21
C ASN A 84 -9.14 -2.34 24.96
N ALA A 85 -9.68 -1.84 23.84
CA ALA A 85 -9.55 -2.53 22.57
C ALA A 85 -8.08 -2.83 22.34
N MET A 86 -7.21 -1.83 22.40
CA MET A 86 -5.76 -1.92 22.12
C MET A 86 -4.96 -2.81 23.08
N MET A 87 -5.41 -3.00 24.32
CA MET A 87 -4.83 -4.01 25.23
C MET A 87 -5.19 -5.43 24.84
N GLN A 88 -6.41 -5.64 24.33
CA GLN A 88 -6.86 -6.94 23.81
C GLN A 88 -6.28 -7.25 22.41
N HIS A 89 -5.35 -6.43 21.90
CA HIS A 89 -4.66 -6.60 20.61
C HIS A 89 -3.38 -7.46 20.68
N GLU A 90 -3.00 -7.99 21.85
CA GLU A 90 -1.85 -8.90 21.89
C GLU A 90 -2.16 -10.18 21.12
N ILE A 91 -1.32 -10.46 20.12
CA ILE A 91 -1.33 -11.74 19.43
C ILE A 91 -0.92 -12.79 20.46
N PRO A 92 -1.76 -13.81 20.75
CA PRO A 92 -1.43 -14.86 21.71
C PRO A 92 -0.05 -15.48 21.46
N ALA A 93 0.65 -15.80 22.55
CA ALA A 93 2.01 -16.34 22.48
C ALA A 93 2.07 -17.73 21.84
N ASN A 94 1.01 -18.54 21.98
CA ASN A 94 0.98 -19.89 21.42
C ASN A 94 0.30 -19.91 20.05
N PHE A 95 0.91 -20.64 19.12
CA PHE A 95 0.35 -20.81 17.78
C PHE A 95 -1.05 -21.46 17.77
N ALA A 96 -1.28 -22.43 18.67
CA ALA A 96 -2.56 -23.13 18.76
C ALA A 96 -3.75 -22.18 18.99
N ASP A 97 -3.52 -21.11 19.77
CA ASP A 97 -4.55 -20.15 20.16
C ASP A 97 -4.88 -19.16 19.02
N VAL A 98 -3.96 -18.96 18.08
CA VAL A 98 -4.15 -18.04 16.94
C VAL A 98 -4.57 -18.74 15.65
N ARG A 99 -4.32 -20.05 15.54
CA ARG A 99 -4.40 -20.81 14.29
C ARG A 99 -5.72 -20.61 13.52
N ALA A 100 -6.86 -20.67 14.21
CA ALA A 100 -8.19 -20.53 13.60
C ALA A 100 -8.54 -19.08 13.20
N ARG A 101 -7.80 -18.11 13.71
CA ARG A 101 -7.99 -16.67 13.47
C ARG A 101 -6.99 -16.11 12.46
N LEU A 102 -6.14 -16.94 11.88
CA LEU A 102 -5.28 -16.48 10.78
C LEU A 102 -6.13 -16.18 9.54
N ARG A 103 -5.81 -15.07 8.87
CA ARG A 103 -6.41 -14.64 7.60
C ARG A 103 -5.31 -14.17 6.64
N PRO A 104 -5.39 -14.53 5.35
CA PRO A 104 -4.48 -13.99 4.36
C PRO A 104 -4.93 -12.56 4.06
N VAL A 105 -3.96 -11.68 3.79
CA VAL A 105 -4.22 -10.30 3.41
C VAL A 105 -3.44 -9.97 2.15
N ILE A 106 -4.06 -9.20 1.24
CA ILE A 106 -3.40 -8.69 0.04
C ILE A 106 -2.92 -7.29 0.31
N ARG A 107 -1.65 -7.03 0.05
CA ARG A 107 -0.98 -5.76 0.33
C ARG A 107 -0.13 -5.32 -0.85
N SER A 108 0.14 -4.03 -0.91
CA SER A 108 1.09 -3.46 -1.86
C SER A 108 2.53 -3.72 -1.41
N ALA A 109 3.41 -4.12 -2.33
CA ALA A 109 4.84 -4.18 -2.04
C ALA A 109 5.41 -2.78 -1.75
N THR A 110 4.83 -1.72 -2.33
CA THR A 110 5.16 -0.33 -1.98
C THR A 110 4.91 -0.03 -0.51
N GLU A 111 3.76 -0.48 0.04
CA GLU A 111 3.44 -0.25 1.47
C GLU A 111 4.53 -0.83 2.36
N ARG A 112 5.00 -2.05 2.05
CA ARG A 112 6.10 -2.70 2.77
C ARG A 112 7.42 -1.96 2.58
N GLY A 113 7.73 -1.50 1.37
CA GLY A 113 8.93 -0.71 1.08
C GLY A 113 8.98 0.60 1.86
N ALA A 114 7.85 1.32 1.94
CA ALA A 114 7.75 2.55 2.73
C ALA A 114 7.96 2.27 4.23
N VAL A 115 7.38 1.19 4.77
CA VAL A 115 7.62 0.75 6.15
C VAL A 115 9.10 0.44 6.37
N ALA A 116 9.75 -0.27 5.45
CA ALA A 116 11.18 -0.58 5.56
C ALA A 116 12.04 0.69 5.59
N LEU A 117 11.74 1.70 4.76
CA LEU A 117 12.43 2.99 4.79
C LEU A 117 12.20 3.76 6.09
N GLN A 118 10.98 3.74 6.62
CA GLN A 118 10.67 4.40 7.90
C GLN A 118 11.40 3.77 9.10
N LEU A 119 11.58 2.45 9.06
CA LEU A 119 12.28 1.69 10.10
C LEU A 119 13.79 1.60 9.85
N ALA A 120 14.30 2.13 8.73
CA ALA A 120 15.71 2.04 8.38
C ALA A 120 16.59 2.71 9.45
N GLY A 121 17.48 1.91 10.04
CA GLY A 121 18.37 2.34 11.12
C GLY A 121 17.80 2.20 12.53
N GLN A 122 16.59 1.65 12.69
CA GLN A 122 15.98 1.40 14.00
C GLN A 122 16.28 -0.03 14.51
N PRO A 123 16.87 -0.19 15.71
CA PRO A 123 17.13 -1.50 16.29
C PRO A 123 15.81 -2.22 16.64
N GLY A 124 15.76 -3.53 16.45
CA GLY A 124 14.61 -4.36 16.81
C GLY A 124 13.43 -4.33 15.82
N ALA A 125 13.52 -3.60 14.71
CA ALA A 125 12.52 -3.63 13.66
C ALA A 125 12.45 -5.04 13.02
N SER A 126 11.29 -5.70 13.13
CA SER A 126 11.05 -6.97 12.46
C SER A 126 10.31 -6.75 11.14
N GLU A 127 10.77 -7.44 10.10
CA GLU A 127 10.09 -7.42 8.81
C GLU A 127 8.73 -8.11 8.88
N VAL A 128 7.73 -7.50 8.24
CA VAL A 128 6.43 -8.12 8.00
C VAL A 128 6.62 -9.35 7.14
N ALA A 129 6.04 -10.48 7.54
CA ALA A 129 6.14 -11.70 6.75
C ALA A 129 5.27 -11.59 5.51
N PHE A 130 5.83 -11.93 4.35
CA PHE A 130 5.14 -11.82 3.08
C PHE A 130 5.63 -12.86 2.06
N ARG A 131 4.82 -13.07 1.03
CA ARG A 131 5.20 -13.76 -0.21
C ARG A 131 4.70 -12.96 -1.41
N PRO A 132 5.52 -12.76 -2.46
CA PRO A 132 5.04 -12.13 -3.69
C PRO A 132 3.85 -12.89 -4.29
N LEU A 133 2.81 -12.15 -4.69
CA LEU A 133 1.66 -12.70 -5.41
C LEU A 133 1.85 -12.50 -6.92
N CYS A 134 2.04 -11.24 -7.31
CA CYS A 134 2.29 -10.79 -8.67
C CYS A 134 2.69 -9.31 -8.62
N GLU A 135 3.51 -8.84 -9.58
CA GLU A 135 3.92 -7.42 -9.70
C GLU A 135 4.03 -6.68 -8.35
N ASN A 136 3.20 -5.67 -8.07
CA ASN A 136 3.21 -4.85 -6.85
C ASN A 136 2.29 -5.39 -5.73
N LEU A 137 1.79 -6.62 -5.85
CA LEU A 137 0.90 -7.25 -4.88
C LEU A 137 1.59 -8.43 -4.17
N GLU A 138 1.33 -8.53 -2.88
CA GLU A 138 1.92 -9.53 -1.99
C GLU A 138 0.84 -10.13 -1.09
N ILE A 139 1.07 -11.38 -0.69
CA ILE A 139 0.31 -12.06 0.34
C ILE A 139 1.02 -11.84 1.67
N GLY A 140 0.30 -11.30 2.66
CA GLY A 140 0.69 -11.32 4.05
C GLY A 140 -0.25 -12.21 4.86
N ILE A 141 0.10 -12.44 6.12
CA ILE A 141 -0.75 -13.16 7.08
C ILE A 141 -1.11 -12.20 8.19
N ALA A 142 -2.38 -12.18 8.56
CA ALA A 142 -2.87 -11.42 9.70
C ALA A 142 -3.50 -12.34 10.74
N TYR A 143 -3.34 -11.97 12.00
CA TYR A 143 -4.18 -12.44 13.08
C TYR A 143 -5.44 -11.55 13.15
N ASP A 144 -6.60 -12.17 12.97
CA ASP A 144 -7.92 -11.55 13.03
C ASP A 144 -8.48 -11.68 14.45
N GLY A 145 -8.05 -10.76 15.30
CA GLY A 145 -8.53 -10.63 16.67
C GLY A 145 -9.95 -10.10 16.73
N GLU A 146 -10.59 -10.21 17.90
CA GLU A 146 -11.97 -9.73 18.09
C GLU A 146 -12.12 -8.21 17.89
N PHE A 147 -11.07 -7.46 18.21
CA PHE A 147 -11.08 -6.00 18.17
C PHE A 147 -10.06 -5.41 17.18
N SER A 148 -9.21 -6.24 16.55
CA SER A 148 -8.16 -5.75 15.66
C SER A 148 -7.62 -6.80 14.71
N VAL A 149 -6.99 -6.31 13.64
CA VAL A 149 -6.27 -7.13 12.66
C VAL A 149 -4.80 -6.74 12.73
N ALA A 150 -3.94 -7.69 13.11
CA ALA A 150 -2.50 -7.48 13.23
C ALA A 150 -1.74 -8.32 12.19
N ARG A 151 -0.86 -7.69 11.40
CA ARG A 151 0.00 -8.43 10.46
C ARG A 151 1.10 -9.18 11.21
N LEU A 152 1.36 -10.40 10.78
CA LEU A 152 2.44 -11.22 11.33
C LEU A 152 3.79 -10.79 10.75
N THR A 153 4.82 -10.88 11.59
CA THR A 153 6.21 -10.66 11.22
C THR A 153 6.95 -11.99 11.07
N SER A 154 8.08 -11.97 10.36
CA SER A 154 8.92 -13.16 10.21
C SER A 154 9.44 -13.67 11.56
N ALA A 155 9.74 -12.76 12.50
CA ALA A 155 10.13 -13.12 13.86
C ALA A 155 9.02 -13.85 14.62
N ARG A 156 7.76 -13.38 14.52
CA ARG A 156 6.62 -14.02 15.19
C ARG A 156 6.37 -15.44 14.70
N LEU A 157 6.51 -15.68 13.39
CA LEU A 157 6.39 -17.01 12.80
C LEU A 157 7.53 -17.94 13.27
N ALA A 158 8.76 -17.42 13.34
CA ALA A 158 9.91 -18.15 13.86
C ALA A 158 9.77 -18.52 15.35
N GLU A 159 9.26 -17.61 16.18
CA GLU A 159 8.95 -17.87 17.60
C GLU A 159 7.95 -19.02 17.78
N TRP A 160 6.96 -19.12 16.87
CA TRP A 160 6.01 -20.23 16.86
C TRP A 160 6.57 -21.52 16.24
N GLY A 161 7.74 -21.47 15.59
CA GLY A 161 8.29 -22.59 14.84
C GLY A 161 7.45 -22.97 13.62
N VAL A 162 6.76 -22.01 13.00
CA VAL A 162 5.87 -22.23 11.85
C VAL A 162 6.43 -21.51 10.63
N SER A 163 6.46 -22.20 9.48
CA SER A 163 6.89 -21.56 8.23
C SER A 163 5.83 -20.57 7.71
N PHE A 164 6.24 -19.63 6.86
CA PHE A 164 5.27 -18.74 6.20
C PHE A 164 4.26 -19.54 5.38
N ASP A 165 4.71 -20.54 4.62
CA ASP A 165 3.83 -21.31 3.74
C ASP A 165 2.79 -22.10 4.55
N ASP A 166 3.18 -22.75 5.65
CA ASP A 166 2.23 -23.47 6.53
C ASP A 166 1.19 -22.51 7.14
N ALA A 167 1.63 -21.35 7.62
CA ALA A 167 0.74 -20.35 8.19
C ALA A 167 -0.19 -19.73 7.10
N CYS A 168 0.31 -19.57 5.88
CA CYS A 168 -0.44 -19.06 4.74
C CYS A 168 -1.52 -20.05 4.30
N ASP A 169 -1.21 -21.34 4.24
CA ASP A 169 -2.17 -22.39 3.88
C ASP A 169 -3.30 -22.46 4.91
N ILE A 170 -2.96 -22.43 6.20
CA ILE A 170 -3.95 -22.34 7.30
C ILE A 170 -4.85 -21.11 7.14
N ALA A 171 -4.24 -19.96 6.85
CA ALA A 171 -4.98 -18.72 6.68
C ALA A 171 -5.96 -18.80 5.49
N ILE A 172 -5.49 -19.33 4.35
CA ILE A 172 -6.31 -19.54 3.14
C ILE A 172 -7.47 -20.50 3.43
N ASP A 173 -7.23 -21.59 4.14
CA ASP A 173 -8.28 -22.54 4.54
C ASP A 173 -9.32 -21.91 5.47
N ASN A 174 -8.87 -21.10 6.45
CA ASN A 174 -9.79 -20.37 7.31
C ASN A 174 -10.65 -19.38 6.51
N LEU A 175 -10.04 -18.65 5.56
CA LEU A 175 -10.78 -17.74 4.68
C LEU A 175 -11.77 -18.49 3.79
N ARG A 176 -11.38 -19.67 3.27
CA ARG A 176 -12.26 -20.54 2.48
C ARG A 176 -13.47 -20.97 3.28
N GLY A 177 -13.29 -21.38 4.55
CA GLY A 177 -14.38 -21.73 5.46
C GLY A 177 -15.36 -20.58 5.71
N ALA A 178 -14.89 -19.34 5.68
CA ALA A 178 -15.70 -18.12 5.81
C ALA A 178 -16.27 -17.59 4.48
N SER A 179 -16.13 -18.32 3.37
CA SER A 179 -16.45 -17.85 2.01
C SER A 179 -17.58 -18.65 1.34
N SER A 180 -18.66 -18.92 2.08
CA SER A 180 -19.78 -19.73 1.59
C SER A 180 -20.82 -18.99 0.72
N ALA A 181 -20.88 -17.64 0.78
CA ALA A 181 -21.60 -16.67 -0.09
C ALA A 181 -21.42 -15.26 0.52
N PRO A 182 -21.60 -14.10 -0.15
CA PRO A 182 -22.29 -13.81 -1.42
C PRO A 182 -21.45 -13.06 -2.49
N TRP A 183 -21.80 -13.32 -3.76
CA TRP A 183 -21.42 -12.49 -4.90
C TRP A 183 -22.67 -11.78 -5.43
N ALA A 184 -22.55 -10.47 -5.69
CA ALA A 184 -23.58 -9.74 -6.42
C ALA A 184 -23.26 -9.74 -7.91
N ALA A 185 -24.23 -10.17 -8.72
CA ALA A 185 -24.19 -9.92 -10.14
C ALA A 185 -24.44 -8.43 -10.41
N LEU A 186 -23.52 -7.79 -11.12
CA LEU A 186 -23.62 -6.43 -11.61
C LEU A 186 -23.95 -6.45 -13.12
N ARG A 187 -23.88 -5.29 -13.76
CA ARG A 187 -24.05 -5.17 -15.21
C ARG A 187 -22.92 -5.88 -15.98
N ASP A 188 -23.19 -6.19 -17.24
CA ASP A 188 -22.22 -6.73 -18.20
C ASP A 188 -21.49 -8.00 -17.75
N GLY A 189 -22.11 -8.82 -16.90
CA GLY A 189 -21.50 -10.07 -16.42
C GLY A 189 -20.30 -9.85 -15.49
N VAL A 190 -20.26 -8.73 -14.77
CA VAL A 190 -19.31 -8.49 -13.66
C VAL A 190 -19.94 -8.96 -12.35
N PHE A 191 -19.14 -9.56 -11.49
CA PHE A 191 -19.50 -9.98 -10.15
C PHE A 191 -18.70 -9.18 -9.13
N LEU A 192 -19.36 -8.82 -8.03
CA LEU A 192 -18.75 -8.12 -6.90
C LEU A 192 -18.86 -8.99 -5.65
N SER A 193 -17.75 -9.18 -4.94
CA SER A 193 -17.76 -9.81 -3.63
C SER A 193 -18.48 -8.93 -2.60
N GLN A 194 -19.31 -9.53 -1.74
CA GLN A 194 -20.08 -8.81 -0.72
C GLN A 194 -19.99 -9.49 0.65
N PHE A 195 -18.79 -9.93 1.03
CA PHE A 195 -18.62 -10.68 2.27
C PHE A 195 -18.65 -9.77 3.52
N GLY A 196 -18.33 -8.48 3.36
CA GLY A 196 -18.49 -7.49 4.42
C GLY A 196 -17.49 -7.60 5.57
N ASP A 197 -16.44 -8.41 5.40
CA ASP A 197 -15.42 -8.70 6.41
C ASP A 197 -14.05 -8.07 6.08
N TYR A 198 -13.96 -7.28 5.01
CA TYR A 198 -12.73 -6.61 4.54
C TYR A 198 -11.62 -7.56 4.06
N TYR A 199 -11.91 -8.84 3.84
CA TYR A 199 -11.01 -9.83 3.23
C TYR A 199 -11.38 -10.15 1.78
N ASP A 200 -12.28 -9.36 1.18
CA ASP A 200 -12.71 -9.47 -0.22
C ASP A 200 -11.53 -9.59 -1.18
N ALA A 201 -10.54 -8.71 -1.09
CA ALA A 201 -9.35 -8.79 -1.94
C ALA A 201 -8.65 -10.15 -1.80
N ALA A 202 -8.48 -10.66 -0.57
CA ALA A 202 -7.80 -11.93 -0.31
C ALA A 202 -8.52 -13.16 -0.89
N ARG A 203 -9.81 -13.04 -1.22
CA ARG A 203 -10.56 -14.11 -1.89
C ARG A 203 -10.13 -14.34 -3.34
N LEU A 204 -9.26 -13.50 -3.92
CA LEU A 204 -8.60 -13.86 -5.18
C LEU A 204 -7.69 -15.10 -5.03
N LEU A 205 -7.28 -15.47 -3.82
CA LEU A 205 -6.52 -16.70 -3.56
C LEU A 205 -7.41 -17.96 -3.62
N LEU A 206 -8.73 -17.80 -3.55
CA LEU A 206 -9.70 -18.89 -3.59
C LEU A 206 -10.19 -19.10 -5.04
N THR A 207 -9.31 -19.58 -5.91
CA THR A 207 -9.63 -19.71 -7.35
C THR A 207 -10.83 -20.64 -7.59
N ASP A 208 -11.04 -21.65 -6.75
CA ASP A 208 -12.22 -22.52 -6.79
C ASP A 208 -13.53 -21.76 -6.52
N LEU A 209 -13.51 -20.71 -5.69
CA LEU A 209 -14.65 -19.83 -5.44
C LEU A 209 -14.97 -18.98 -6.68
N LEU A 210 -13.95 -18.49 -7.38
CA LEU A 210 -14.12 -17.65 -8.57
C LEU A 210 -14.74 -18.43 -9.73
N HIS A 211 -14.29 -19.68 -9.95
CA HIS A 211 -14.80 -20.55 -11.01
C HIS A 211 -16.25 -21.02 -10.80
N ARG A 212 -16.82 -20.85 -9.59
CA ARG A 212 -18.24 -21.14 -9.34
C ARG A 212 -19.16 -20.06 -9.93
N GLN A 213 -18.65 -18.87 -10.23
CA GLN A 213 -19.44 -17.83 -10.89
C GLN A 213 -19.61 -18.14 -12.37
N PRO A 214 -20.73 -17.75 -13.02
CA PRO A 214 -20.97 -18.03 -14.42
C PRO A 214 -20.18 -17.06 -15.34
N ILE A 215 -18.85 -17.17 -15.29
CA ILE A 215 -17.91 -16.40 -16.10
C ILE A 215 -17.51 -17.15 -17.38
N SER A 216 -17.11 -16.40 -18.42
CA SER A 216 -16.64 -16.99 -19.69
C SER A 216 -15.11 -16.98 -19.78
N GLY A 217 -14.51 -18.17 -19.75
CA GLY A 217 -13.06 -18.35 -19.82
C GLY A 217 -12.38 -18.26 -18.47
N ALA A 218 -11.09 -17.91 -18.46
CA ALA A 218 -10.36 -17.73 -17.21
C ALA A 218 -10.91 -16.58 -16.35
N PRO A 219 -10.86 -16.71 -15.00
CA PRO A 219 -11.14 -15.60 -14.09
C PRO A 219 -10.24 -14.40 -14.37
N VAL A 220 -10.85 -13.22 -14.45
CA VAL A 220 -10.17 -11.92 -14.44
C VAL A 220 -10.70 -11.10 -13.28
N VAL A 221 -9.81 -10.53 -12.49
CA VAL A 221 -10.15 -9.79 -11.27
C VAL A 221 -9.50 -8.42 -11.21
N MET A 222 -10.12 -7.52 -10.46
CA MET A 222 -9.51 -6.30 -9.95
C MET A 222 -9.84 -6.15 -8.47
N THR A 223 -8.84 -5.82 -7.66
CA THR A 223 -8.97 -5.56 -6.22
C THR A 223 -8.54 -4.13 -5.91
N PRO A 224 -9.38 -3.11 -6.16
CA PRO A 224 -9.00 -1.70 -6.02
C PRO A 224 -8.71 -1.27 -4.58
N ASN A 225 -9.24 -2.01 -3.60
CA ASN A 225 -8.93 -1.89 -2.18
C ASN A 225 -9.22 -3.23 -1.48
N ARG A 226 -8.94 -3.34 -0.17
CA ARG A 226 -9.09 -4.60 0.58
C ARG A 226 -10.54 -5.16 0.64
N ALA A 227 -11.55 -4.29 0.52
CA ALA A 227 -12.96 -4.62 0.69
C ALA A 227 -13.70 -4.86 -0.64
N VAL A 228 -13.00 -4.79 -1.77
CA VAL A 228 -13.61 -4.94 -3.09
C VAL A 228 -12.83 -5.98 -3.89
N LEU A 229 -13.53 -7.02 -4.33
CA LEU A 229 -13.07 -7.94 -5.36
C LEU A 229 -14.11 -7.95 -6.50
N LEU A 230 -13.68 -7.45 -7.66
CA LEU A 230 -14.43 -7.52 -8.91
C LEU A 230 -13.97 -8.74 -9.69
N LEU A 231 -14.91 -9.42 -10.34
CA LEU A 231 -14.66 -10.62 -11.14
C LEU A 231 -15.45 -10.58 -12.44
N THR A 232 -14.81 -10.95 -13.55
CA THR A 232 -15.49 -11.36 -14.78
C THR A 232 -14.67 -12.44 -15.51
N GLY A 233 -15.13 -12.87 -16.68
CA GLY A 233 -14.40 -13.82 -17.52
C GLY A 233 -13.54 -13.12 -18.57
N GLU A 234 -12.38 -13.71 -18.91
CA GLU A 234 -11.45 -13.14 -19.90
C GLU A 234 -12.09 -12.90 -21.29
N ARG A 235 -13.15 -13.65 -21.63
CA ARG A 235 -13.85 -13.53 -22.92
C ARG A 235 -15.03 -12.54 -22.89
N ASN A 236 -15.16 -11.75 -21.83
CA ASN A 236 -16.24 -10.79 -21.65
C ASN A 236 -15.74 -9.34 -21.80
N ALA A 237 -15.60 -8.87 -23.04
CA ALA A 237 -15.06 -7.52 -23.31
C ALA A 237 -15.87 -6.39 -22.62
N ALA A 238 -17.21 -6.48 -22.62
CA ALA A 238 -18.06 -5.51 -21.94
C ALA A 238 -17.85 -5.54 -20.42
N GLY A 239 -17.77 -6.73 -19.83
CA GLY A 239 -17.48 -6.90 -18.41
C GLY A 239 -16.10 -6.38 -18.01
N LEU A 240 -15.07 -6.60 -18.84
CA LEU A 240 -13.72 -6.08 -18.60
C LEU A 240 -13.71 -4.54 -18.58
N ALA A 241 -14.43 -3.89 -19.49
CA ALA A 241 -14.57 -2.44 -19.50
C ALA A 241 -15.30 -1.91 -18.26
N THR A 242 -16.44 -2.52 -17.91
CA THR A 242 -17.20 -2.18 -16.70
C THR A 242 -16.38 -2.39 -15.43
N MET A 243 -15.54 -3.43 -15.38
CA MET A 243 -14.68 -3.71 -14.23
C MET A 243 -13.64 -2.60 -14.00
N VAL A 244 -13.07 -2.03 -15.07
CA VAL A 244 -12.15 -0.88 -14.95
C VAL A 244 -12.86 0.35 -14.38
N GLU A 245 -14.07 0.65 -14.87
CA GLU A 245 -14.87 1.80 -14.39
C GLU A 245 -15.22 1.67 -12.90
N LEU A 246 -15.62 0.46 -12.47
CA LEU A 246 -15.93 0.17 -11.07
C LEU A 246 -14.68 0.23 -10.19
N ALA A 247 -13.53 -0.26 -10.69
CA ALA A 247 -12.28 -0.20 -9.98
C ALA A 247 -11.83 1.25 -9.74
N GLU A 248 -11.94 2.11 -10.75
CA GLU A 248 -11.65 3.54 -10.65
C GLU A 248 -12.50 4.22 -9.56
N GLN A 249 -13.81 3.96 -9.52
CA GLN A 249 -14.70 4.49 -8.49
C GLN A 249 -14.34 4.01 -7.08
N ALA A 250 -14.03 2.72 -6.94
CA ALA A 250 -13.69 2.12 -5.64
C ALA A 250 -12.34 2.59 -5.07
N ARG A 251 -11.42 3.08 -5.93
CA ARG A 251 -10.12 3.63 -5.51
C ARG A 251 -10.21 4.96 -4.77
N ALA A 252 -11.31 5.71 -4.94
CA ALA A 252 -11.54 6.93 -4.17
C ALA A 252 -11.68 6.66 -2.65
N GLN A 253 -11.84 5.39 -2.25
CA GLN A 253 -11.89 4.98 -0.86
C GLN A 253 -10.49 4.90 -0.24
N PRO A 254 -10.35 5.08 1.09
CA PRO A 254 -9.05 5.06 1.75
C PRO A 254 -8.31 3.73 1.58
N ARG A 255 -6.96 3.81 1.54
CA ARG A 255 -6.04 2.67 1.42
C ARG A 255 -6.28 1.83 0.16
N PRO A 256 -6.12 2.46 -1.03
CA PRO A 256 -6.22 1.73 -2.29
C PRO A 256 -5.13 0.66 -2.37
N LEU A 257 -5.43 -0.41 -3.11
CA LEU A 257 -4.43 -1.38 -3.57
C LEU A 257 -4.01 -1.02 -5.00
N PRO A 258 -2.87 -1.55 -5.48
CA PRO A 258 -2.48 -1.46 -6.89
C PRO A 258 -3.65 -1.85 -7.81
N PRO A 259 -4.04 -1.00 -8.78
CA PRO A 259 -5.21 -1.22 -9.63
C PRO A 259 -4.89 -2.14 -10.79
N LEU A 260 -4.33 -3.31 -10.48
CA LEU A 260 -3.96 -4.30 -11.48
C LEU A 260 -5.21 -5.08 -11.91
N MET A 261 -5.38 -5.24 -13.21
CA MET A 261 -6.27 -6.25 -13.77
C MET A 261 -5.47 -7.55 -13.90
N LEU A 262 -5.93 -8.58 -13.20
CA LEU A 262 -5.21 -9.85 -13.09
C LEU A 262 -6.04 -10.96 -13.72
N ARG A 263 -5.39 -11.81 -14.53
CA ARG A 263 -5.97 -13.03 -15.09
C ARG A 263 -5.31 -14.25 -14.47
N TRP A 264 -6.12 -15.25 -14.15
CA TRP A 264 -5.62 -16.56 -13.71
C TRP A 264 -5.15 -17.37 -14.92
N ASP A 265 -3.89 -17.80 -14.95
CA ASP A 265 -3.34 -18.61 -16.05
C ASP A 265 -3.39 -20.14 -15.81
N GLY A 266 -3.94 -20.57 -14.67
CA GLY A 266 -3.95 -21.96 -14.22
C GLY A 266 -2.94 -22.25 -13.10
N ALA A 267 -1.91 -21.42 -12.96
CA ALA A 267 -0.87 -21.58 -11.94
C ALA A 267 -0.64 -20.30 -11.11
N ALA A 268 -0.75 -19.12 -11.73
CA ALA A 268 -0.49 -17.84 -11.10
C ALA A 268 -1.41 -16.72 -11.62
N TRP A 269 -1.51 -15.67 -10.84
CA TRP A 269 -2.11 -14.41 -11.27
C TRP A 269 -1.12 -13.63 -12.14
N ARG A 270 -1.55 -13.22 -13.33
CA ARG A 270 -0.75 -12.45 -14.30
C ARG A 270 -1.43 -11.12 -14.59
N ASN A 271 -0.64 -10.07 -14.73
CA ASN A 271 -1.14 -8.80 -15.24
C ASN A 271 -1.78 -9.04 -16.63
N PHE A 272 -2.97 -8.49 -16.82
CA PHE A 272 -3.78 -8.68 -18.01
C PHE A 272 -4.25 -7.33 -18.52
N ILE A 273 -3.84 -7.02 -19.74
CA ILE A 273 -4.18 -5.77 -20.42
C ILE A 273 -5.02 -6.16 -21.65
N PRO A 274 -6.36 -6.11 -21.57
CA PRO A 274 -7.22 -6.42 -22.70
C PRO A 274 -7.12 -5.36 -23.80
N ALA A 275 -7.33 -5.80 -25.04
CA ALA A 275 -7.36 -4.89 -26.18
C ALA A 275 -8.43 -3.79 -25.99
N GLY A 276 -8.04 -2.53 -26.20
CA GLY A 276 -8.91 -1.37 -26.04
C GLY A 276 -9.01 -0.80 -24.62
N LEU A 277 -8.34 -1.42 -23.63
CA LEU A 277 -8.28 -0.93 -22.25
C LEU A 277 -6.88 -0.48 -21.82
N GLU A 278 -5.89 -0.53 -22.71
CA GLU A 278 -4.49 -0.19 -22.46
C GLU A 278 -4.35 1.19 -21.82
N ALA A 279 -4.90 2.23 -22.46
CA ALA A 279 -4.78 3.61 -21.99
C ALA A 279 -5.46 3.84 -20.63
N LYS A 280 -6.59 3.19 -20.37
CA LYS A 280 -7.30 3.32 -19.08
C LYS A 280 -6.54 2.63 -17.94
N LEU A 281 -6.08 1.40 -18.17
CA LEU A 281 -5.30 0.65 -17.18
C LEU A 281 -3.95 1.31 -16.92
N HIS A 282 -3.30 1.81 -17.97
CA HIS A 282 -2.06 2.59 -17.86
C HIS A 282 -2.28 3.88 -17.05
N ALA A 283 -3.33 4.64 -17.32
CA ALA A 283 -3.66 5.84 -16.55
C ALA A 283 -3.84 5.54 -15.05
N LEU A 284 -4.54 4.46 -14.70
CA LEU A 284 -4.67 4.02 -13.30
C LEU A 284 -3.32 3.67 -12.66
N ARG A 285 -2.44 3.01 -13.41
CA ARG A 285 -1.10 2.64 -12.94
C ARG A 285 -0.20 3.86 -12.76
N VAL A 286 -0.24 4.80 -13.69
CA VAL A 286 0.55 6.04 -13.63
C VAL A 286 0.14 6.92 -12.44
N ASP A 287 -1.17 7.04 -12.20
CA ASP A 287 -1.72 7.79 -11.05
C ASP A 287 -1.32 7.16 -9.70
N GLU A 288 -1.43 5.83 -9.57
CA GLU A 288 -0.95 5.09 -8.38
C GLU A 288 0.53 5.35 -8.13
N LEU A 289 1.37 5.12 -9.15
CA LEU A 289 2.82 5.23 -9.02
C LEU A 289 3.28 6.65 -8.69
N ALA A 290 2.54 7.67 -9.11
CA ALA A 290 2.86 9.06 -8.77
C ALA A 290 2.85 9.30 -7.26
N GLY A 291 1.82 8.80 -6.55
CA GLY A 291 1.76 8.87 -5.09
C GLY A 291 2.86 8.04 -4.44
N ASP A 292 3.00 6.79 -4.87
CA ASP A 292 3.98 5.84 -4.34
C ASP A 292 5.43 6.36 -4.43
N TYR A 293 5.85 6.89 -5.59
CA TYR A 293 7.19 7.45 -5.76
C TYR A 293 7.41 8.74 -4.98
N GLN A 294 6.36 9.55 -4.80
CA GLN A 294 6.45 10.80 -4.03
C GLN A 294 6.63 10.53 -2.53
N ASP A 295 5.86 9.57 -1.98
CA ASP A 295 6.01 9.13 -0.60
C ASP A 295 7.41 8.52 -0.38
N GLN A 296 7.83 7.64 -1.29
CA GLN A 296 9.14 7.03 -1.22
C GLN A 296 10.26 8.06 -1.30
N ARG A 297 10.16 9.04 -2.21
CA ARG A 297 11.15 10.12 -2.34
C ARG A 297 11.29 10.89 -1.04
N THR A 298 10.17 11.27 -0.42
CA THR A 298 10.16 12.01 0.84
C THR A 298 10.92 11.25 1.93
N LEU A 299 10.73 9.93 2.02
CA LEU A 299 11.44 9.07 2.96
C LEU A 299 12.94 8.98 2.63
N LEU A 300 13.29 8.76 1.36
CA LEU A 300 14.69 8.65 0.91
C LEU A 300 15.46 9.95 1.09
N ASP A 301 14.89 11.10 0.73
CA ASP A 301 15.51 12.42 0.94
C ASP A 301 15.80 12.65 2.44
N GLY A 302 14.88 12.23 3.32
CA GLY A 302 15.09 12.27 4.77
C GLY A 302 16.22 11.36 5.25
N LEU A 303 16.29 10.13 4.73
CA LEU A 303 17.36 9.16 5.06
C LEU A 303 18.72 9.63 4.56
N HIS A 304 18.82 10.05 3.30
CA HIS A 304 20.07 10.54 2.71
C HIS A 304 20.60 11.78 3.44
N LYS A 305 19.71 12.71 3.83
CA LYS A 305 20.09 13.87 4.64
C LYS A 305 20.62 13.46 6.01
N ARG A 306 20.02 12.45 6.65
CA ARG A 306 20.47 11.92 7.95
C ARG A 306 21.83 11.23 7.83
N ASP A 307 22.02 10.44 6.76
CA ASP A 307 23.18 9.56 6.58
C ASP A 307 24.32 10.23 5.79
N GLY A 308 24.13 11.46 5.33
CA GLY A 308 25.12 12.22 4.55
C GLY A 308 25.35 11.65 3.15
N THR A 309 24.36 10.95 2.59
CA THR A 309 24.43 10.36 1.24
C THR A 309 24.12 11.42 0.18
N ASP A 310 25.06 11.67 -0.73
CA ASP A 310 24.90 12.62 -1.84
C ASP A 310 24.44 11.89 -3.11
N ILE A 311 23.16 11.54 -3.15
CA ILE A 311 22.51 10.95 -4.33
C ILE A 311 21.14 11.60 -4.52
N PHE A 312 20.88 12.05 -5.75
CA PHE A 312 19.63 12.74 -6.08
C PHE A 312 18.48 11.75 -6.25
N VAL A 313 17.37 11.95 -5.54
CA VAL A 313 16.18 11.12 -5.70
C VAL A 313 15.27 11.73 -6.77
N ALA A 314 15.33 11.20 -7.99
CA ALA A 314 14.60 11.78 -9.12
C ALA A 314 13.07 11.75 -8.93
N THR A 315 12.41 12.78 -9.43
CA THR A 315 10.95 12.92 -9.36
C THR A 315 10.29 12.01 -10.40
N TYR A 316 9.16 11.41 -10.03
CA TYR A 316 8.23 10.79 -10.97
C TYR A 316 7.16 11.82 -11.34
N THR A 317 7.18 12.32 -12.57
CA THR A 317 6.26 13.39 -12.99
C THR A 317 5.26 12.86 -14.00
N VAL A 318 3.97 13.12 -13.78
CA VAL A 318 2.91 12.73 -14.70
C VAL A 318 2.56 13.88 -15.63
N TYR A 319 2.54 13.61 -16.93
CA TYR A 319 2.09 14.52 -17.97
C TYR A 319 0.86 13.96 -18.68
N ARG A 320 0.09 14.86 -19.29
CA ARG A 320 -1.06 14.53 -20.14
C ARG A 320 -0.78 14.98 -21.56
N ARG A 321 -0.87 14.05 -22.51
CA ARG A 321 -0.80 14.36 -23.95
C ARG A 321 -2.07 15.09 -24.41
N GLN A 322 -2.01 15.70 -25.60
CA GLN A 322 -3.17 16.38 -26.19
C GLN A 322 -4.36 15.44 -26.44
N ASN A 323 -4.11 14.15 -26.69
CA ASN A 323 -5.14 13.11 -26.84
C ASN A 323 -5.75 12.65 -25.48
N GLY A 324 -5.31 13.21 -24.35
CA GLY A 324 -5.78 12.87 -23.00
C GLY A 324 -5.02 11.73 -22.31
N GLU A 325 -4.13 11.03 -23.02
CA GLU A 325 -3.32 9.93 -22.47
C GLU A 325 -2.33 10.45 -21.42
N LEU A 326 -2.26 9.75 -20.29
CA LEU A 326 -1.28 10.03 -19.25
C LEU A 326 0.01 9.29 -19.53
N PHE A 327 1.15 9.89 -19.18
CA PHE A 327 2.44 9.22 -19.18
C PHE A 327 3.35 9.83 -18.13
N SER A 328 4.31 9.05 -17.67
CA SER A 328 5.25 9.42 -16.64
C SER A 328 6.64 9.74 -17.20
N VAL A 329 7.33 10.65 -16.53
CA VAL A 329 8.65 11.14 -16.91
C VAL A 329 9.57 11.18 -15.70
N GLY A 330 10.77 10.63 -15.86
CA GLY A 330 11.91 10.77 -14.95
C GLY A 330 13.05 11.50 -15.66
N VAL A 331 13.97 12.10 -14.90
CA VAL A 331 15.13 12.82 -15.46
C VAL A 331 16.41 12.18 -14.95
N TRP A 332 17.33 11.90 -15.87
CA TRP A 332 18.69 11.47 -15.60
C TRP A 332 19.64 12.51 -16.20
N SER A 333 20.27 13.29 -15.32
CA SER A 333 21.18 14.36 -15.72
C SER A 333 22.64 13.89 -15.72
N ASP A 334 23.39 14.29 -16.73
CA ASP A 334 24.83 14.03 -16.81
C ASP A 334 25.57 14.63 -15.60
N GLY A 335 26.46 13.84 -15.00
CA GLY A 335 27.23 14.21 -13.81
C GLY A 335 26.45 14.23 -12.48
N VAL A 336 25.19 13.79 -12.45
CA VAL A 336 24.37 13.76 -11.22
C VAL A 336 24.04 12.30 -10.83
N PRO A 337 24.70 11.73 -9.81
CA PRO A 337 24.32 10.44 -9.24
C PRO A 337 22.84 10.47 -8.84
N THR A 338 22.05 9.54 -9.36
CA THR A 338 20.58 9.61 -9.28
C THR A 338 19.97 8.25 -8.93
N LEU A 339 18.95 8.26 -8.07
CA LEU A 339 17.98 7.16 -7.94
C LEU A 339 16.80 7.40 -8.88
N LEU A 340 16.89 6.86 -10.08
CA LEU A 340 15.93 7.05 -11.18
C LEU A 340 14.68 6.18 -10.96
N PRO A 341 13.44 6.74 -10.99
CA PRO A 341 12.23 5.92 -10.95
C PRO A 341 12.00 5.16 -12.26
N GLU A 342 11.25 4.05 -12.20
CA GLU A 342 10.67 3.41 -13.39
C GLU A 342 9.51 4.29 -13.93
N THR A 343 9.71 4.91 -15.09
CA THR A 343 8.75 5.80 -15.78
C THR A 343 8.51 5.36 -17.22
N ASP A 344 7.54 5.94 -17.93
CA ASP A 344 7.30 5.66 -19.35
C ASP A 344 8.42 6.22 -20.22
N ILE A 345 8.83 7.46 -19.93
CA ILE A 345 9.91 8.18 -20.59
C ILE A 345 10.97 8.58 -19.56
N VAL A 346 12.23 8.49 -19.93
CA VAL A 346 13.35 9.09 -19.20
C VAL A 346 13.97 10.17 -20.07
N VAL A 347 14.06 11.38 -19.53
CA VAL A 347 14.78 12.48 -20.14
C VAL A 347 16.24 12.38 -19.73
N LEU A 348 17.08 11.98 -20.67
CA LEU A 348 18.53 12.11 -20.56
C LEU A 348 18.89 13.55 -20.85
N TYR A 349 19.52 14.25 -19.90
CA TYR A 349 19.80 15.68 -20.02
C TYR A 349 21.28 15.99 -19.77
N ARG A 350 21.91 16.75 -20.68
CA ARG A 350 23.28 17.23 -20.52
C ARG A 350 23.30 18.74 -20.46
N GLU A 351 23.57 19.29 -19.27
CA GLU A 351 23.60 20.75 -19.04
C GLU A 351 24.67 21.45 -19.90
N ALA A 352 25.86 20.84 -20.05
CA ALA A 352 26.98 21.43 -20.77
C ALA A 352 26.67 21.78 -22.24
N THR A 353 25.81 20.99 -22.89
CA THR A 353 25.39 21.20 -24.29
C THR A 353 23.94 21.63 -24.42
N ARG A 354 23.18 21.64 -23.31
CA ARG A 354 21.72 21.83 -23.26
C ARG A 354 20.94 20.90 -24.19
N GLN A 355 21.47 19.70 -24.38
CA GLN A 355 20.82 18.66 -25.20
C GLN A 355 20.05 17.69 -24.31
N SER A 356 18.94 17.18 -24.85
CA SER A 356 18.18 16.10 -24.23
C SER A 356 17.70 15.06 -25.23
N ALA A 357 17.53 13.84 -24.72
CA ALA A 357 16.83 12.74 -25.40
C ALA A 357 15.67 12.26 -24.52
N HIS A 358 14.49 12.06 -25.12
CA HIS A 358 13.25 11.68 -24.43
C HIS A 358 12.96 10.19 -24.70
N VAL A 359 13.65 9.32 -23.98
CA VAL A 359 13.78 7.90 -24.34
C VAL A 359 12.71 7.06 -23.62
N PRO A 360 11.94 6.21 -24.33
CA PRO A 360 11.07 5.23 -23.68
C PRO A 360 11.88 4.29 -22.77
N MET A 361 11.39 4.01 -21.57
CA MET A 361 12.15 3.24 -20.56
C MET A 361 12.58 1.86 -21.05
N ALA A 362 11.75 1.16 -21.84
CA ALA A 362 12.15 -0.11 -22.44
C ALA A 362 13.39 0.04 -23.33
N VAL A 363 13.45 1.09 -24.15
CA VAL A 363 14.60 1.38 -25.02
C VAL A 363 15.80 1.84 -24.20
N LEU A 364 15.58 2.61 -23.13
CA LEU A 364 16.66 3.01 -22.23
C LEU A 364 17.30 1.79 -21.56
N ARG A 365 16.53 0.82 -21.07
CA ARG A 365 17.10 -0.39 -20.46
C ARG A 365 17.90 -1.22 -21.46
N ASP A 366 17.42 -1.33 -22.70
CA ASP A 366 18.14 -2.05 -23.75
C ASP A 366 19.46 -1.36 -24.12
N ALA A 367 19.45 -0.02 -24.18
CA ALA A 367 20.63 0.76 -24.59
C ALA A 367 21.60 1.05 -23.44
N CYS A 368 21.11 1.22 -22.21
CA CYS A 368 21.82 1.77 -21.07
C CYS A 368 21.66 0.95 -19.78
N GLY A 369 21.11 -0.26 -19.85
CA GLY A 369 20.90 -1.12 -18.68
C GLY A 369 22.20 -1.50 -17.96
N ASP A 370 23.33 -1.51 -18.67
CA ASP A 370 24.69 -1.68 -18.10
C ASP A 370 25.08 -0.55 -17.12
N LEU A 371 24.42 0.61 -17.20
CA LEU A 371 24.64 1.77 -16.34
C LEU A 371 23.61 1.89 -15.21
N MET A 372 22.64 0.96 -15.14
CA MET A 372 21.49 1.04 -14.24
C MET A 372 21.51 -0.11 -13.23
N THR A 373 21.64 0.20 -11.94
CA THR A 373 21.59 -0.81 -10.88
C THR A 373 20.25 -0.75 -10.15
N ALA A 374 19.44 -1.80 -10.27
CA ALA A 374 18.15 -1.85 -9.57
C ALA A 374 18.33 -1.93 -8.05
N THR A 375 17.64 -1.06 -7.32
CA THR A 375 17.65 -1.03 -5.85
C THR A 375 16.61 -1.96 -5.23
N ALA A 376 16.74 -2.24 -3.93
CA ALA A 376 15.75 -3.03 -3.19
C ALA A 376 14.46 -2.25 -2.86
N HIS A 377 14.39 -0.96 -3.17
CA HIS A 377 13.24 -0.10 -2.90
C HIS A 377 11.96 -0.57 -3.62
N ARG A 378 10.80 -0.16 -3.10
CA ARG A 378 9.47 -0.39 -3.71
C ARG A 378 8.65 0.91 -3.71
N PRO A 379 8.22 1.42 -4.88
CA PRO A 379 8.56 0.94 -6.22
C PRO A 379 10.07 0.97 -6.50
N VAL A 380 10.53 0.21 -7.49
CA VAL A 380 11.96 0.10 -7.78
C VAL A 380 12.52 1.44 -8.25
N ARG A 381 13.75 1.75 -7.82
CA ARG A 381 14.57 2.80 -8.43
C ARG A 381 15.85 2.19 -8.97
N TYR A 382 16.41 2.80 -9.99
CA TYR A 382 17.72 2.46 -10.53
C TYR A 382 18.74 3.48 -10.06
N GLU A 383 19.77 3.01 -9.38
CA GLU A 383 20.95 3.81 -9.12
C GLU A 383 21.73 3.96 -10.43
N VAL A 384 21.94 5.22 -10.83
CA VAL A 384 22.73 5.60 -11.99
C VAL A 384 23.81 6.58 -11.54
N THR A 385 25.07 6.17 -11.65
CA THR A 385 26.25 6.96 -11.25
C THR A 385 27.11 7.41 -12.44
N ALA A 386 26.84 6.87 -13.62
CA ALA A 386 27.44 7.26 -14.89
C ALA A 386 26.36 7.84 -15.82
N PHE A 387 26.77 8.34 -16.98
CA PHE A 387 25.89 8.80 -18.05
C PHE A 387 26.28 8.07 -19.36
N PRO A 388 25.35 7.86 -20.31
CA PRO A 388 25.68 7.33 -21.63
C PRO A 388 26.85 8.08 -22.29
N ASP A 389 27.76 7.33 -22.90
CA ASP A 389 28.87 7.94 -23.66
C ASP A 389 28.34 8.79 -24.84
N GLU A 390 29.24 9.60 -25.43
CA GLU A 390 28.88 10.53 -26.51
C GLU A 390 28.18 9.84 -27.68
N ALA A 391 28.69 8.69 -28.12
CA ALA A 391 28.14 7.98 -29.28
C ALA A 391 26.74 7.46 -28.97
N ARG A 392 26.55 6.87 -27.79
CA ARG A 392 25.26 6.35 -27.33
C ARG A 392 24.25 7.48 -27.13
N PHE A 393 24.66 8.59 -26.51
CA PHE A 393 23.78 9.74 -26.29
C PHE A 393 23.39 10.42 -27.61
N ALA A 394 24.33 10.62 -28.54
CA ALA A 394 24.04 11.18 -29.86
C ALA A 394 23.02 10.33 -30.64
N ALA A 395 23.18 8.99 -30.62
CA ALA A 395 22.23 8.08 -31.25
C ALA A 395 20.84 8.15 -30.61
N LEU A 396 20.76 8.32 -29.29
CA LEU A 396 19.49 8.49 -28.57
C LEU A 396 18.83 9.83 -28.87
N ILE A 397 19.60 10.92 -29.00
CA ILE A 397 19.08 12.23 -29.43
C ILE A 397 18.50 12.15 -30.84
N GLU A 398 19.22 11.53 -31.78
CA GLU A 398 18.77 11.40 -33.17
C GLU A 398 17.43 10.63 -33.25
N ARG A 399 17.30 9.56 -32.45
CA ARG A 399 16.13 8.70 -32.46
C ARG A 399 14.95 9.23 -31.62
N PHE A 400 15.24 9.93 -30.52
CA PHE A 400 14.26 10.44 -29.56
C PHE A 400 14.56 11.89 -29.15
N PRO A 401 14.50 12.83 -30.09
CA PRO A 401 14.79 14.24 -29.80
C PRO A 401 13.76 14.82 -28.83
N ALA A 402 14.12 15.95 -28.20
CA ALA A 402 13.15 16.78 -27.51
C ALA A 402 11.99 17.16 -28.45
N VAL A 403 10.76 17.01 -27.97
CA VAL A 403 9.53 17.38 -28.71
C VAL A 403 9.30 18.89 -28.63
#